data_AF-A0AAX0RWJ6-F1
#
_entry.id   AF-A0AAX0RWJ6-F1
#
_cell.length_a   1.000
_cell.length_b   1.000
_cell.length_c   1.000
_cell.angle_alpha   90.00
_cell.angle_beta   90.00
_cell.angle_gamma   90.00
#
_symmetry.space_group_name_H-M   'P 1'
#
loop_
_entity.id
_entity.type
_entity.pdbx_description
1 polymer ?
#
loop_
_entity_poly.entity_id
_entity_poly.type
_entity_poly.pdbx_seq_one_letter_code
_entity_poly.pdbx_strand_id
1 'polypeptide(L)' 'MINATIRRNPSGKYFISVLAETHVQVLPKTNRSCGVDVGLKNFAILSDGTVYQNPKFFRTVEKKLAKAQ' A
#
# COMPACT_ATOMS: atom_id res chain seq x y z
N MET A 1 3.15 -1.62 -22.87
CA MET A 1 1.84 -2.20 -23.28
C MET A 1 0.79 -1.92 -22.19
N ILE A 2 -0.49 -1.75 -22.53
CA ILE A 2 -1.58 -1.59 -21.54
C ILE A 2 -2.58 -2.73 -21.73
N ASN A 3 -2.87 -3.46 -20.65
CA ASN A 3 -3.90 -4.50 -20.58
C ASN A 3 -5.00 -4.05 -19.61
N ALA A 4 -6.26 -4.30 -19.94
CA ALA A 4 -7.38 -4.02 -19.05
C ALA A 4 -8.27 -5.26 -18.91
N THR A 5 -8.61 -5.63 -17.67
CA THR A 5 -9.60 -6.66 -17.37
C THR A 5 -10.87 -6.03 -16.82
N ILE A 6 -12.01 -6.33 -17.44
CA ILE A 6 -13.33 -5.85 -17.02
C ILE A 6 -14.07 -7.00 -16.31
N ARG A 7 -14.58 -6.74 -15.11
CA ARG A 7 -15.41 -7.69 -14.36
C ARG A 7 -16.73 -7.03 -13.95
N ARG A 8 -17.84 -7.76 -14.15
CA ARG A 8 -19.14 -7.42 -13.58
C ARG A 8 -19.46 -8.38 -12.43
N ASN A 9 -19.97 -7.87 -11.32
CA ASN A 9 -20.44 -8.71 -10.21
C ASN A 9 -21.98 -8.87 -10.25
N PRO A 10 -22.57 -9.81 -9.48
CA PRO A 10 -24.03 -10.02 -9.43
C PRO A 10 -24.82 -8.79 -8.96
N SER A 11 -24.20 -7.86 -8.22
CA SER A 11 -24.82 -6.57 -7.85
C SER A 11 -24.94 -5.59 -9.02
N GLY A 12 -24.51 -5.97 -10.23
CA GLY A 12 -24.56 -5.14 -11.43
C GLY A 12 -23.40 -4.15 -11.58
N LYS A 13 -22.50 -4.06 -10.59
CA LYS A 13 -21.34 -3.16 -10.60
C LYS A 13 -20.25 -3.68 -11.52
N TYR A 14 -19.63 -2.78 -12.26
CA TYR A 14 -18.49 -3.04 -13.13
C TYR A 14 -17.20 -2.53 -12.47
N PHE A 15 -16.13 -3.29 -12.63
CA PHE A 15 -14.77 -2.96 -12.20
C PHE A 15 -13.82 -3.14 -13.37
N ILE A 16 -12.84 -2.25 -13.47
CA ILE A 16 -11.79 -2.29 -14.50
C ILE A 16 -10.44 -2.31 -13.80
N SER A 17 -9.64 -3.34 -14.06
CA SER A 17 -8.25 -3.41 -13.63
C SER A 17 -7.34 -3.11 -14.81
N VAL A 18 -6.54 -2.06 -14.73
CA VAL A 18 -5.61 -1.67 -15.79
C VAL A 18 -4.18 -2.02 -15.36
N LEU A 19 -3.49 -2.82 -16.16
CA LEU A 19 -2.08 -3.14 -16.03
C LEU A 19 -1.32 -2.40 -17.12
N ALA A 20 -0.36 -1.58 -16.73
CA ALA A 20 0.47 -0.82 -17.65
C ALA A 20 1.95 -1.02 -17.31
N GLU A 21 2.76 -1.21 -18.35
CA GLU A 21 4.21 -1.09 -18.22
C GLU A 21 4.58 0.39 -18.23
N THR A 22 5.38 0.82 -17.25
CA THR A 22 5.88 2.18 -17.16
C THR A 22 7.39 2.17 -17.02
N HIS A 23 8.04 3.10 -17.69
CA HIS A 23 9.47 3.32 -17.51
C HIS A 23 9.68 4.16 -16.24
N VAL A 24 10.24 3.53 -15.20
CA VAL A 24 10.68 4.25 -14.01
C VAL A 24 12.08 4.78 -14.27
N GLN A 25 12.26 6.09 -14.16
CA GLN A 25 13.58 6.69 -14.26
C GLN A 25 14.43 6.27 -13.06
N VAL A 26 15.53 5.57 -13.32
CA VAL A 26 16.46 5.16 -12.26
C VAL A 26 17.19 6.39 -11.75
N LEU A 27 17.07 6.64 -10.45
CA LEU A 27 17.83 7.69 -9.78
C LEU A 27 19.29 7.26 -9.57
N PRO A 28 20.25 8.21 -9.56
CA PRO A 28 21.64 7.91 -9.24
C PRO A 28 21.77 7.19 -7.89
N LYS A 29 22.66 6.20 -7.81
CA LYS A 29 22.93 5.50 -6.55
C LYS A 29 23.56 6.46 -5.54
N THR A 30 23.07 6.43 -4.31
CA THR A 30 23.60 7.25 -3.21
C THR A 30 24.80 6.62 -2.49
N ASN A 31 25.11 5.35 -2.78
CA ASN A 31 26.09 4.52 -2.05
C ASN A 31 25.86 4.45 -0.53
N ARG A 32 24.63 4.75 -0.07
CA ARG A 32 24.23 4.60 1.33
C ARG A 32 23.39 3.34 1.49
N SER A 33 23.53 2.70 2.64
CA SER A 33 22.63 1.63 3.09
C SER A 33 21.68 2.17 4.16
N CYS A 34 20.46 1.62 4.20
CA CYS A 34 19.49 1.89 5.26
C CYS A 34 18.88 0.55 5.67
N GLY A 35 19.00 0.21 6.95
CA GLY A 35 18.24 -0.90 7.53
C GLY A 35 16.79 -0.50 7.74
N VAL A 36 15.86 -1.42 7.54
CA VAL A 36 14.43 -1.22 7.79
C VAL A 36 13.92 -2.40 8.61
N ASP A 37 13.55 -2.15 9.86
CA ASP A 37 12.86 -3.11 10.72
C ASP A 37 11.36 -2.81 10.75
N VAL A 38 10.52 -3.80 10.45
CA VAL A 38 9.06 -3.63 10.30
C VAL A 38 8.32 -4.35 11.41
N GLY A 39 7.29 -3.72 11.98
CA GLY A 39 6.63 -4.26 13.17
C GLY A 39 5.13 -3.94 13.28
N LEU A 40 4.50 -4.60 14.27
CA LEU A 40 3.08 -4.37 14.59
C LEU A 40 2.88 -3.12 15.46
N LYS A 41 3.86 -2.76 16.29
CA LYS A 41 3.80 -1.58 17.17
C LYS A 41 4.12 -0.30 16.39
N ASN A 42 5.28 -0.28 15.73
CA ASN A 42 5.71 0.78 14.81
C ASN A 42 5.74 0.18 13.40
N PHE A 43 5.31 0.93 12.39
CA PHE A 43 5.27 0.45 11.00
C PHE A 43 6.67 0.10 10.50
N ALA A 44 7.61 1.03 10.67
CA ALA A 44 9.00 0.85 10.29
C ALA A 44 9.93 1.63 11.22
N ILE A 45 11.09 1.07 11.52
CA ILE A 45 12.19 1.74 12.22
C ILE A 45 13.40 1.65 11.30
N LEU A 46 14.02 2.79 11.01
CA LEU A 46 15.22 2.88 10.18
C LEU A 46 16.48 2.68 11.03
N SER A 47 17.59 2.32 10.38
CA SER A 47 18.88 2.18 11.06
C SER A 47 19.43 3.46 11.69
N ASP A 48 18.92 4.63 11.30
CA ASP A 48 19.23 5.93 11.94
C ASP A 48 18.35 6.25 13.16
N GLY A 49 17.45 5.33 13.54
CA GLY A 49 16.51 5.49 14.64
C GLY A 49 15.20 6.19 14.27
N THR A 50 15.02 6.62 13.02
CA THR A 50 13.76 7.22 12.55
C THR A 50 12.61 6.21 12.68
N VAL A 51 11.52 6.61 13.34
CA VAL A 51 10.35 5.75 13.59
C VAL A 51 9.15 6.22 12.78
N TYR A 52 8.64 5.32 11.94
CA TYR A 52 7.35 5.46 11.28
C TYR A 52 6.29 4.75 12.12
N GLN A 53 5.31 5.51 12.61
CA GLN A 53 4.21 4.98 13.41
C GLN A 53 3.29 4.09 12.59
N ASN A 54 2.68 3.07 13.22
CA ASN A 54 1.72 2.20 12.56
C ASN A 54 0.35 2.90 12.40
N PRO A 55 -0.05 3.30 11.18
CA PRO A 55 -1.38 3.82 10.97
C PRO A 55 -2.38 2.67 11.07
N LYS A 56 -3.20 2.68 12.13
CA LYS A 56 -4.15 1.61 12.46
C LYS A 56 -5.42 1.65 11.59
N PHE A 57 -5.27 1.80 10.27
CA PHE A 57 -6.38 1.96 9.32
C PHE A 57 -7.39 0.83 9.42
N PHE A 58 -6.92 -0.42 9.50
CA PHE A 58 -7.79 -1.58 9.65
C PHE A 58 -8.72 -1.44 10.86
N ARG A 59 -8.18 -1.17 12.06
CA ARG A 59 -8.98 -0.99 13.29
C ARG A 59 -9.95 0.19 13.18
N THR A 60 -9.54 1.27 12.52
CA THR A 60 -10.41 2.43 12.32
C THR A 60 -11.59 2.08 11.41
N VAL A 61 -11.35 1.35 10.32
CA VAL A 61 -12.41 0.92 9.39
C VAL A 61 -13.29 -0.16 10.03
N GLU A 62 -12.70 -1.12 10.72
CA GLU A 62 -13.40 -2.18 11.47
C GLU A 62 -14.38 -1.59 12.49
N LYS A 63 -13.95 -0.61 13.30
CA LYS A 63 -14.84 0.09 14.24
C LYS A 63 -15.98 0.84 13.55
N LYS A 64 -15.73 1.42 12.36
CA LYS A 64 -16.77 2.10 11.58
C LYS A 64 -17.76 1.09 11.01
N LEU A 65 -17.28 -0.04 10.51
CA LEU A 65 -18.10 -1.12 9.97
C LEU A 65 -19.00 -1.72 11.06
N ALA A 66 -18.46 -2.01 12.24
CA ALA A 66 -19.23 -2.56 13.37
C ALA A 66 -20.32 -1.62 13.91
N LYS A 67 -20.26 -0.31 13.60
CA LYS A 67 -21.33 0.65 13.93
C LYS A 67 -22.39 0.78 12.84
N ALA A 68 -22.07 0.38 11.61
CA ALA A 68 -22.92 0.54 10.44
C ALA A 68 -23.66 -0.76 10.06
N GLN A 69 -23.30 -1.88 10.67
CA GLN A 69 -23.97 -3.17 10.60
C GLN A 69 -24.80 -3.38 11.88
#